data_AF-X1M073-F1
#
_entry.id   AF-X1M073-F1
#
_cell.length_a   1.000
_cell.length_b   1.000
_cell.length_c   1.000
_cell.angle_alpha   90.00
_cell.angle_beta   90.00
_cell.angle_gamma   90.00
#
_symmetry.space_group_name_H-M   'P 1'
#
loop_
_entity.id
_entity.type
_entity.pdbx_description
1 polymer ?
#
loop_
_entity_poly.entity_id
_entity_poly.type
_entity_poly.pdbx_seq_one_letter_code
_entity_poly.pdbx_strand_id
1 'polypeptide(L)'
;MIGDYERRFAMRKEKDHIWPKAEGGPNEKWNIREIDRLENRRKGTEMPSVDNVLDSSDPARLAAEIDRRSLKGFKHSRNRDRGFGGLPRYR
;
A
#
# COMPACT_ATOMS: atom_id res chain seq x y z
N MET A 1 27.51 -22.26 23.84
CA MET A 1 26.14 -22.79 23.71
C MET A 1 25.25 -21.67 23.23
N ILE A 2 25.08 -21.54 21.91
CA ILE A 2 24.14 -20.57 21.32
C ILE A 2 22.76 -21.19 21.55
N GLY A 3 22.03 -20.62 22.50
CA GLY A 3 20.83 -21.21 23.06
C GLY A 3 19.74 -21.45 22.01
N ASP A 4 19.00 -22.54 22.20
CA ASP A 4 17.82 -22.95 21.44
C ASP A 4 16.69 -21.89 21.34
N TYR A 5 16.87 -20.72 21.98
CA TYR A 5 15.99 -19.57 21.86
C TYR A 5 15.95 -19.02 20.42
N GLU A 6 17.09 -18.96 19.72
CA GLU A 6 17.13 -18.45 18.34
C GLU A 6 16.49 -19.42 17.32
N ARG A 7 16.52 -20.74 17.60
CA ARG A 7 15.89 -21.75 16.73
C ARG A 7 14.36 -21.76 16.79
N ARG A 8 13.74 -21.28 17.89
CA ARG A 8 12.28 -21.19 18.00
C ARG A 8 11.70 -19.96 17.31
N PHE A 9 12.51 -18.92 17.10
CA PHE A 9 12.22 -17.77 16.25
C PHE A 9 12.71 -17.97 14.81
N ALA A 10 12.67 -19.21 14.29
CA ALA A 10 12.48 -19.41 12.87
C ALA A 10 11.09 -18.84 12.50
N MET A 11 11.01 -17.50 12.48
CA MET A 11 9.83 -16.74 12.17
C MET A 11 9.41 -17.17 10.78
N ARG A 12 8.27 -17.83 10.69
CA ARG A 12 7.67 -18.19 9.41
C ARG A 12 7.38 -16.86 8.71
N LYS A 13 8.27 -16.46 7.81
CA LYS A 13 8.03 -15.36 6.89
C LYS A 13 6.75 -15.66 6.13
N GLU A 14 5.82 -14.72 6.13
CA GLU A 14 4.58 -14.80 5.39
C GLU A 14 4.64 -13.84 4.20
N LYS A 15 3.92 -14.21 3.13
CA LYS A 15 3.72 -13.31 1.99
C LYS A 15 2.64 -12.30 2.36
N ASP A 16 3.05 -11.04 2.44
CA ASP A 16 2.18 -9.89 2.68
C ASP A 16 1.99 -9.10 1.39
N HIS A 17 0.78 -8.56 1.20
CA HIS A 17 0.52 -7.58 0.15
C HIS A 17 0.90 -6.20 0.70
N ILE A 18 1.95 -5.59 0.15
CA ILE A 18 2.43 -4.26 0.56
C ILE A 18 1.26 -3.28 0.60
N TRP A 19 0.53 -3.20 -0.51
CA TRP A 19 -0.78 -2.59 -0.58
C TRP A 19 -1.87 -3.66 -0.42
N PRO A 20 -2.66 -3.62 0.66
CA PRO A 20 -3.73 -4.59 0.89
C PRO A 20 -4.73 -4.66 -0.26
N LYS A 21 -5.14 -5.89 -0.61
CA LYS A 21 -6.19 -6.13 -1.61
C LYS A 21 -7.53 -5.47 -1.24
N ALA A 22 -7.83 -5.40 0.06
CA ALA A 22 -9.04 -4.76 0.58
C ALA A 22 -9.11 -3.27 0.16
N GLU A 23 -7.98 -2.58 0.15
CA GLU A 23 -7.82 -1.18 -0.31
C GLU A 23 -7.68 -1.07 -1.83
N GLY A 24 -7.77 -2.19 -2.55
CA GLY A 24 -7.65 -2.25 -4.00
C GLY A 24 -6.24 -2.50 -4.52
N GLY A 25 -5.31 -2.94 -3.67
CA GLY A 25 -3.96 -3.29 -4.08
C GLY A 25 -3.92 -4.43 -5.12
N PRO A 26 -3.00 -4.36 -6.09
CA PRO A 26 -2.89 -5.35 -7.17
C PRO A 26 -2.36 -6.69 -6.67
N ASN A 27 -2.85 -7.80 -7.23
CA ASN A 27 -2.35 -9.15 -6.90
C ASN A 27 -1.12 -9.52 -7.73
N GLU A 28 -0.16 -8.61 -7.81
CA GLU A 28 1.03 -8.76 -8.64
C GLU A 28 2.26 -9.05 -7.79
N LYS A 29 3.28 -9.70 -8.37
CA LYS A 29 4.50 -10.09 -7.66
C LYS A 29 5.23 -8.89 -7.03
N TRP A 30 5.20 -7.74 -7.67
CA TRP A 30 5.80 -6.51 -7.14
C TRP A 30 5.05 -5.95 -5.92
N ASN A 31 3.77 -6.29 -5.72
CA ASN A 31 3.03 -5.90 -4.52
C ASN A 31 3.15 -6.93 -3.38
N ILE A 32 3.99 -7.96 -3.52
CA ILE A 32 4.16 -9.01 -2.51
C ILE A 32 5.54 -8.87 -1.88
N ARG A 33 5.59 -8.82 -0.55
CA ARG A 33 6.83 -8.89 0.24
C ARG A 33 6.80 -10.07 1.20
N GLU A 34 7.99 -10.53 1.61
CA GLU A 34 8.14 -11.47 2.71
C GLU A 34 8.37 -10.70 4.00
N ILE A 35 7.45 -10.83 4.95
CA ILE A 35 7.51 -10.15 6.24
C ILE A 35 7.24 -11.15 7.38
N ASP A 36 7.69 -10.83 8.59
CA ASP A 36 7.38 -11.63 9.75
C ASP A 36 5.88 -11.62 10.05
N ARG A 37 5.33 -12.79 10.38
CA ARG A 37 3.91 -12.98 10.69
C ARG A 37 3.40 -12.02 11.79
N LEU A 38 4.23 -11.75 12.79
CA LEU A 38 3.88 -10.84 13.89
C LEU A 38 3.75 -9.40 13.39
N GLU A 39 4.66 -8.96 12.51
CA GLU A 39 4.63 -7.64 11.90
C GLU A 39 3.46 -7.48 10.94
N ASN A 40 3.17 -8.52 10.14
CA ASN A 40 1.99 -8.53 9.25
C ASN A 40 0.68 -8.33 10.03
N ARG A 41 0.54 -9.01 11.18
CA ARG A 41 -0.63 -8.85 12.06
C ARG A 41 -0.72 -7.46 12.68
N ARG A 42 0.40 -6.80 12.96
CA ARG A 42 0.44 -5.43 13.51
C ARG A 42 0.08 -4.39 12.46
N LYS A 43 0.49 -4.60 11.20
CA LYS A 43 0.21 -3.70 10.06
C LYS A 43 -1.28 -3.61 9.71
N GLY A 44 -1.99 -4.73 9.69
CA GLY A 44 -3.40 -4.76 9.33
C GLY A 44 -3.68 -4.38 7.87
N THR A 45 -4.85 -3.81 7.58
CA THR A 45 -5.32 -3.46 6.23
C THR A 45 -5.03 -2.01 5.84
N GLU A 46 -4.11 -1.35 6.53
CA GLU A 46 -3.80 0.06 6.27
C GLU A 46 -3.09 0.28 4.94
N MET A 47 -3.24 1.48 4.38
CA MET A 47 -2.48 1.89 3.20
C MET A 47 -0.98 1.83 3.50
N PRO A 48 -0.16 1.38 2.53
CA PRO A 48 1.29 1.36 2.71
C PRO A 48 1.84 2.78 2.84
N SER A 49 2.74 2.98 3.80
CA SER A 49 3.61 4.15 3.85
C SER A 49 4.62 4.12 2.69
N VAL A 50 5.27 5.26 2.45
CA VAL A 50 6.33 5.38 1.42
C VAL A 50 7.45 4.36 1.67
N ASP A 51 7.82 4.13 2.93
CA ASP A 51 8.85 3.15 3.29
C ASP A 51 8.45 1.72 2.92
N ASN A 52 7.17 1.37 3.07
CA ASN A 52 6.66 0.05 2.69
C ASN A 52 6.70 -0.15 1.16
N VAL A 53 6.58 0.92 0.37
CA VAL A 53 6.64 0.84 -1.09
C VAL A 53 8.04 0.46 -1.58
N LEU A 54 9.09 0.81 -0.82
CA LEU A 54 10.48 0.45 -1.15
C LEU A 54 10.75 -1.05 -1.05
N ASP A 55 9.95 -1.79 -0.27
CA ASP A 55 10.04 -3.25 -0.17
C ASP A 55 9.49 -3.98 -1.42
N SER A 56 8.87 -3.24 -2.34
CA SER A 56 8.40 -3.76 -3.62
C SER A 56 9.57 -4.15 -4.50
N SER A 57 9.40 -5.21 -5.30
CA SER A 57 10.34 -5.51 -6.38
C SER A 57 10.34 -4.45 -7.49
N ASP A 58 9.29 -3.62 -7.55
CA ASP A 58 9.18 -2.46 -8.45
C ASP A 58 8.52 -1.28 -7.68
N PRO A 59 9.31 -0.54 -6.87
CA PRO A 59 8.79 0.55 -6.05
C PRO A 59 8.20 1.69 -6.87
N ALA A 60 8.83 2.03 -8.00
CA ALA A 60 8.40 3.11 -8.87
C ALA A 60 7.01 2.83 -9.46
N ARG A 61 6.76 1.59 -9.90
CA ARG A 61 5.45 1.19 -10.41
C ARG A 61 4.39 1.12 -9.32
N LEU A 62 4.73 0.62 -8.13
CA LEU A 62 3.78 0.55 -7.00
C LEU A 62 3.38 1.96 -6.54
N ALA A 63 4.34 2.88 -6.41
CA ALA A 63 4.08 4.28 -6.10
C ALA A 63 3.17 4.92 -7.17
N ALA A 64 3.50 4.75 -8.45
CA ALA A 64 2.70 5.30 -9.55
C ALA A 64 1.26 4.76 -9.57
N GLU A 65 1.05 3.48 -9.25
CA GLU A 65 -0.30 2.89 -9.19
C GLU A 65 -1.10 3.37 -7.96
N ILE A 66 -0.43 3.54 -6.82
CA ILE A 66 -1.01 4.15 -5.62
C ILE A 66 -1.44 5.58 -5.92
N ASP A 67 -0.55 6.39 -6.51
CA ASP A 67 -0.86 7.78 -6.90
C ASP A 67 -2.00 7.83 -7.90
N ARG A 68 -1.98 6.98 -8.92
CA ARG A 68 -3.07 6.88 -9.92
C ARG A 68 -4.42 6.56 -9.27
N ARG A 69 -4.44 5.69 -8.25
CA ARG A 69 -5.68 5.29 -7.56
C ARG A 69 -6.14 6.33 -6.55
N SER A 70 -5.21 6.99 -5.86
CA SER A 70 -5.48 8.15 -5.00
C SER A 70 -6.12 9.29 -5.82
N LEU A 71 -5.58 9.58 -7.01
CA LEU A 71 -6.11 10.59 -7.93
C LEU A 71 -7.49 10.22 -8.53
N LYS A 72 -7.81 8.92 -8.61
CA LYS A 72 -9.12 8.45 -9.08
C LYS A 72 -10.27 8.79 -8.11
N GLY A 73 -9.96 9.18 -6.88
CA GLY A 73 -10.94 9.59 -5.86
C GLY A 73 -11.59 10.96 -6.10
N PHE A 74 -11.10 11.80 -7.02
CA PHE A 74 -11.52 13.21 -7.12
C PHE A 74 -12.08 13.64 -8.48
N LYS A 75 -12.99 12.84 -9.05
CA LYS A 75 -13.94 13.35 -10.05
C LYS A 75 -15.37 13.09 -9.60
N HIS A 76 -15.84 13.89 -8.64
CA HIS A 76 -17.28 14.08 -8.49
C HIS A 76 -17.81 14.71 -9.78
N SER A 77 -18.68 13.97 -10.50
CA SER A 77 -19.40 14.48 -11.68
C SER A 77 -20.18 15.77 -11.38
N ARG A 78 -20.55 15.98 -10.11
CA ARG A 78 -21.20 17.20 -9.58
C ARG A 78 -20.33 18.47 -9.61
N ASN A 79 -19.02 18.37 -9.87
CA ASN A 79 -18.11 19.50 -9.93
C ASN A 79 -17.52 19.73 -11.33
N ARG A 80 -18.14 19.18 -12.39
CA ARG A 80 -17.62 19.34 -13.76
C ARG A 80 -17.51 20.81 -14.20
N ASP A 81 -18.38 21.67 -13.64
CA ASP A 81 -18.45 23.10 -13.98
C ASP A 81 -17.99 24.03 -12.85
N ARG A 82 -17.51 23.49 -11.71
CA ARG A 82 -16.97 24.29 -10.60
C ARG A 82 -15.44 24.21 -10.63
N GLY A 83 -14.77 25.36 -10.59
CA GLY A 83 -13.31 25.41 -10.56
C GLY A 83 -12.72 24.70 -9.34
N PHE A 84 -11.40 24.50 -9.35
CA PHE A 84 -10.66 23.91 -8.24
C PHE A 84 -10.98 24.69 -6.94
N GLY A 85 -11.34 23.99 -5.86
CA GLY A 85 -11.73 24.61 -4.58
C GLY A 85 -13.22 25.03 -4.46
N GLY A 86 -14.10 24.63 -5.38
CA GLY A 86 -15.53 24.94 -5.28
C GLY A 86 -15.88 26.39 -5.64
N LEU A 87 -14.92 27.17 -6.11
CA LEU A 87 -15.14 28.51 -6.63
C LEU A 87 -15.68 28.42 -8.06
N PRO A 88 -16.84 29.05 -8.36
CA PRO A 88 -17.35 29.12 -9.72
C PRO A 88 -16.33 29.84 -10.60
N ARG A 89 -16.04 29.28 -11.78
CA ARG A 89 -15.36 30.04 -12.84
C ARG A 89 -16.34 31.13 -13.24
N TYR A 90 -16.03 32.39 -12.91
CA TYR A 90 -16.92 33.50 -13.22
C TYR A 90 -17.16 33.61 -14.74
N ARG A 91 -18.46 33.60 -15.06
CA ARG A 91 -19.22 33.98 -16.27
C ARG A 91 -18.65 33.71 -17.66
#